data_AF-A0A9E2NAS9-F1
#
_entry.id   AF-A0A9E2NAS9-F1
#
_cell.length_a   1.000
_cell.length_b   1.000
_cell.length_c   1.000
_cell.angle_alpha   90.00
_cell.angle_beta   90.00
_cell.angle_gamma   90.00
#
_symmetry.space_group_name_H-M   'P 1'
#
loop_
_entity.id
_entity.type
_entity.pdbx_description
1 polymer ?
#
loop_
_entity_poly.entity_id
_entity_poly.type
_entity_poly.pdbx_seq_one_letter_code
_entity_poly.pdbx_strand_id
1 'polypeptide(L)'
;MRALWIVGALLLAGPALGETGRGETGHGKTGQGEMVQNESTCDLTARLVAETVAARADGQSRAKARAPLRERLGREAGDMLVEWVWSLPKDQLTPAVGAAWKTQCEAQ
;
A
#
# COMPACT_ATOMS: atom_id res chain seq x y z
N MET A 1 1.19 -21.67 33.30
CA MET A 1 0.43 -22.90 32.96
C MET A 1 0.03 -22.78 31.49
N ARG A 2 0.47 -23.73 30.65
CA ARG A 2 0.30 -23.76 29.19
C ARG A 2 -0.99 -24.53 28.85
N ALA A 3 -1.81 -24.01 27.94
CA ALA A 3 -2.86 -24.75 27.23
C ALA A 3 -2.92 -24.15 25.80
N LEU A 4 -2.17 -24.65 24.81
CA LEU A 4 -2.42 -25.89 24.06
C LEU A 4 -3.84 -25.97 23.48
N TRP A 5 -4.08 -25.23 22.41
CA TRP A 5 -5.16 -25.48 21.44
C TRP A 5 -4.51 -25.67 20.06
N ILE A 6 -3.93 -26.84 19.84
CA ILE A 6 -3.56 -27.38 18.53
C ILE A 6 -4.16 -28.77 18.47
N VAL A 7 -5.41 -28.90 18.01
CA VAL A 7 -5.97 -30.12 17.42
C VAL A 7 -7.14 -29.69 16.53
N GLY A 8 -7.04 -29.95 15.22
CA GLY A 8 -8.23 -30.04 14.38
C GLY A 8 -8.15 -29.38 13.02
N ALA A 9 -7.26 -29.85 12.14
CA ALA A 9 -7.48 -29.83 10.68
C ALA A 9 -6.39 -30.64 9.97
N LEU A 10 -6.46 -31.96 10.11
CA LEU A 10 -5.83 -32.89 9.18
C LEU A 10 -6.98 -33.51 8.37
N LEU A 11 -6.96 -33.38 7.04
CA LEU A 11 -7.27 -34.43 6.03
C LEU A 11 -7.57 -33.83 4.63
N LEU A 12 -6.58 -34.01 3.74
CA LEU A 12 -6.67 -34.59 2.38
C LEU A 12 -7.48 -33.92 1.26
N ALA A 13 -6.75 -33.44 0.24
CA ALA A 13 -6.94 -33.66 -1.22
C ALA A 13 -6.12 -32.57 -1.96
N GLY A 14 -5.22 -32.77 -2.92
CA GLY A 14 -4.64 -33.88 -3.68
C GLY A 14 -3.58 -33.24 -4.62
N PRO A 15 -2.75 -34.00 -5.36
CA PRO A 15 -1.76 -33.43 -6.28
C PRO A 15 -2.37 -33.27 -7.68
N ALA A 16 -2.28 -32.07 -8.26
CA ALA A 16 -2.59 -31.83 -9.66
C ALA A 16 -1.39 -31.20 -10.36
N LEU A 17 -0.72 -32.05 -11.11
CA LEU A 17 0.25 -31.78 -12.15
C LEU A 17 -0.39 -30.88 -13.22
N GLY A 18 0.31 -29.83 -13.65
CA GLY A 18 -0.10 -28.97 -14.75
C GLY A 18 1.11 -28.27 -15.36
N GLU A 19 1.74 -28.94 -16.33
CA GLU A 19 2.69 -28.36 -17.27
C GLU A 19 1.98 -27.48 -18.32
N THR A 20 2.79 -26.66 -19.01
CA THR A 20 2.52 -25.87 -20.24
C THR A 20 1.72 -24.58 -20.04
N GLY A 21 2.02 -23.43 -20.64
CA GLY A 21 2.99 -22.99 -21.65
C GLY A 21 2.79 -21.47 -21.83
N ARG A 22 3.86 -20.73 -22.19
CA ARG A 22 4.01 -20.02 -23.48
C ARG A 22 2.94 -18.97 -23.83
N GLY A 23 3.38 -17.72 -24.01
CA GLY A 23 2.65 -16.62 -24.66
C GLY A 23 3.00 -15.28 -24.01
N GLU A 24 4.03 -14.56 -24.46
CA GLU A 24 4.05 -13.63 -25.60
C GLU A 24 3.61 -12.19 -25.26
N THR A 25 4.53 -11.26 -25.57
CA THR A 25 4.32 -9.92 -26.13
C THR A 25 3.70 -8.82 -25.27
N GLY A 26 4.35 -7.65 -25.27
CA GLY A 26 3.62 -6.38 -25.25
C GLY A 26 4.29 -5.18 -24.60
N HIS A 27 5.12 -4.48 -25.38
CA HIS A 27 5.28 -3.01 -25.43
C HIS A 27 4.47 -2.12 -24.46
N GLY A 28 5.15 -1.14 -23.85
CA GLY A 28 4.52 0.08 -23.32
C GLY A 28 5.43 0.87 -22.38
N LYS A 29 6.36 1.67 -22.92
CA LYS A 29 6.31 3.14 -22.98
C LYS A 29 6.70 3.90 -21.69
N THR A 30 7.65 4.82 -21.91
CA THR A 30 7.76 6.15 -21.27
C THR A 30 8.21 6.25 -19.82
N GLY A 31 9.53 6.41 -19.66
CA GLY A 31 10.16 7.59 -19.04
C GLY A 31 9.66 8.07 -17.68
N GLN A 32 10.50 7.89 -16.66
CA GLN A 32 10.95 8.96 -15.78
C GLN A 32 12.21 8.52 -15.02
N GLY A 33 13.17 9.44 -14.94
CA GLY A 33 14.58 9.17 -14.63
C GLY A 33 14.88 8.68 -13.22
N GLU A 34 15.91 7.83 -13.19
CA GLU A 34 16.96 7.68 -12.19
C GLU A 34 16.62 7.89 -10.68
N MET A 35 16.75 6.78 -9.94
CA MET A 35 17.01 6.62 -8.49
C MET A 35 15.81 6.39 -7.54
N VAL A 36 14.89 5.47 -7.90
CA VAL A 36 14.05 4.73 -6.93
C VAL A 36 14.24 3.23 -7.20
N GLN A 37 15.47 2.74 -7.11
CA GLN A 37 15.82 1.40 -7.60
C GLN A 37 15.61 0.33 -6.52
N ASN A 38 14.35 0.11 -6.08
CA ASN A 38 13.79 -0.92 -5.16
C ASN A 38 13.00 -0.34 -3.96
N GLU A 39 12.29 0.78 -4.11
CA GLU A 39 11.26 1.15 -3.13
C GLU A 39 10.11 0.13 -3.25
N SER A 40 9.82 -0.60 -2.17
CA SER A 40 8.68 -1.51 -2.17
C SER A 40 7.39 -0.71 -2.28
N THR A 41 6.32 -1.31 -2.82
CA THR A 41 5.00 -0.67 -2.83
C THR A 41 4.61 -0.20 -1.43
N CYS A 42 4.99 -0.93 -0.38
CA CYS A 42 4.78 -0.52 1.01
C CYS A 42 5.52 0.75 1.40
N ASP A 43 6.78 0.89 0.99
CA ASP A 43 7.60 2.06 1.30
C ASP A 43 7.10 3.31 0.55
N LEU A 44 6.78 3.16 -0.75
CA LEU A 44 6.17 4.21 -1.57
C LEU A 44 4.84 4.69 -0.97
N THR A 45 3.96 3.76 -0.62
CA THR A 45 2.63 4.11 -0.09
C THR A 45 2.74 4.73 1.31
N ALA A 46 3.64 4.22 2.15
CA ALA A 46 3.91 4.78 3.48
C ALA A 46 4.43 6.22 3.42
N ARG A 47 5.32 6.50 2.47
CA ARG A 47 5.82 7.84 2.21
C ARG A 47 4.68 8.77 1.76
N LEU A 48 3.86 8.34 0.81
CA LEU A 48 2.71 9.11 0.35
C LEU A 48 1.71 9.39 1.48
N VAL A 49 1.49 8.42 2.39
CA VAL A 49 0.69 8.63 3.60
C VAL A 49 1.31 9.71 4.49
N ALA A 50 2.61 9.62 4.79
CA ALA A 50 3.29 10.61 5.62
C ALA A 50 3.23 12.03 5.01
N GLU A 51 3.48 12.15 3.70
CA GLU A 51 3.40 13.41 2.97
C GLU A 51 1.98 13.99 2.98
N THR A 52 0.96 13.16 2.78
CA THR A 52 -0.46 13.58 2.78
C THR A 52 -0.90 14.02 4.18
N VAL A 53 -0.46 13.31 5.22
CA VAL A 53 -0.74 13.65 6.62
C VAL A 53 -0.09 14.99 6.98
N ALA A 54 1.17 15.19 6.61
CA ALA A 54 1.87 16.47 6.81
C ALA A 54 1.16 17.60 6.06
N ALA A 55 0.81 17.41 4.78
CA ALA A 55 0.07 18.39 4.00
C ALA A 55 -1.26 18.78 4.66
N ARG A 56 -1.99 17.82 5.25
CA ARG A 56 -3.21 18.11 6.00
C ARG A 56 -2.91 18.89 7.30
N ALA A 57 -1.84 18.55 8.01
CA ALA A 57 -1.42 19.27 9.21
C ALA A 57 -1.05 20.74 8.90
N ASP A 58 -0.42 20.98 7.76
CA ASP A 58 -0.12 22.32 7.21
C ASP A 58 -1.37 23.08 6.70
N GLY A 59 -2.56 22.49 6.77
CA GLY A 59 -3.81 23.13 6.36
C GLY A 59 -4.08 23.06 4.85
N GLN A 60 -3.36 22.24 4.10
CA GLN A 60 -3.60 22.05 2.68
C GLN A 60 -4.99 21.42 2.44
N SER A 61 -5.66 21.83 1.36
CA SER A 61 -6.99 21.31 1.05
C SER A 61 -6.95 19.88 0.52
N ARG A 62 -7.97 19.09 0.88
CA ARG A 62 -8.19 17.71 0.43
C ARG A 62 -8.04 17.51 -1.08
N ALA A 63 -8.60 18.44 -1.88
CA ALA A 63 -8.53 18.38 -3.33
C ALA A 63 -7.09 18.51 -3.87
N LYS A 64 -6.25 19.32 -3.22
CA LYS A 64 -4.84 19.47 -3.61
C LYS A 64 -4.01 18.23 -3.23
N ALA A 65 -4.26 17.65 -2.06
CA ALA A 65 -3.57 16.44 -1.62
C ALA A 65 -3.97 15.18 -2.43
N ARG A 66 -5.20 15.14 -2.96
CA ARG A 66 -5.73 14.02 -3.76
C ARG A 66 -5.07 13.86 -5.13
N ALA A 67 -4.70 14.97 -5.77
CA ALA A 67 -4.14 14.95 -7.13
C ALA A 67 -2.85 14.10 -7.25
N PRO A 68 -1.79 14.33 -6.43
CA PRO A 68 -0.57 13.53 -6.52
C PRO A 68 -0.80 12.06 -6.14
N LEU A 69 -1.71 11.78 -5.20
CA LEU A 69 -2.05 10.41 -4.81
C LEU A 69 -2.64 9.60 -5.96
N ARG A 70 -3.53 10.20 -6.75
CA ARG A 70 -4.13 9.53 -7.90
C ARG A 70 -3.14 9.31 -9.04
N GLU A 71 -2.19 10.20 -9.20
CA GLU A 71 -1.14 10.08 -10.21
C GLU A 71 -0.20 8.92 -9.88
N ARG A 72 0.11 8.71 -8.60
CA ARG A 72 1.07 7.69 -8.14
C ARG A 72 0.43 6.32 -7.89
N LEU A 73 -0.75 6.28 -7.30
CA LEU A 73 -1.43 5.05 -6.86
C LEU A 73 -2.56 4.62 -7.80
N GLY A 74 -2.95 5.46 -8.75
CA GLY A 74 -4.16 5.30 -9.53
C GLY A 74 -5.38 5.92 -8.85
N ARG A 75 -6.45 6.09 -9.63
CA ARG A 75 -7.62 6.88 -9.23
C ARG A 75 -8.29 6.37 -7.95
N GLU A 76 -8.58 5.07 -7.89
CA GLU A 76 -9.32 4.46 -6.79
C GLU A 76 -8.50 4.46 -5.49
N ALA A 77 -7.27 3.94 -5.54
CA ALA A 77 -6.38 3.89 -4.38
C ALA A 77 -6.05 5.30 -3.85
N GLY A 78 -5.79 6.27 -4.75
CA GLY A 78 -5.55 7.65 -4.36
C GLY A 78 -6.77 8.33 -3.71
N ASP A 79 -7.99 8.02 -4.17
CA ASP A 79 -9.22 8.47 -3.53
C ASP A 79 -9.39 7.86 -2.14
N MET A 80 -9.24 6.54 -2.00
CA MET A 80 -9.35 5.88 -0.71
C MET A 80 -8.34 6.40 0.31
N LEU A 81 -7.09 6.62 -0.12
CA LEU A 81 -6.03 7.09 0.76
C LEU A 81 -6.33 8.50 1.29
N VAL A 82 -6.77 9.42 0.41
CA VAL A 82 -7.11 10.77 0.85
C VAL A 82 -8.37 10.79 1.72
N GLU A 83 -9.37 9.93 1.46
CA GLU A 83 -10.57 9.75 2.32
C GLU A 83 -10.17 9.34 3.73
N TRP A 84 -9.31 8.34 3.82
CA TRP A 84 -8.81 7.87 5.09
C TRP A 84 -7.98 8.94 5.82
N VAL A 85 -7.02 9.61 5.15
CA VAL A 85 -6.20 10.65 5.80
C VAL A 85 -7.07 11.78 6.35
N TRP A 86 -8.17 12.15 5.69
CA TRP A 86 -9.08 13.19 6.17
C TRP A 86 -10.03 12.71 7.29
N SER A 87 -10.27 11.42 7.41
CA SER A 87 -11.03 10.85 8.54
C SER A 87 -10.23 10.81 9.84
N LEU A 88 -8.89 10.90 9.79
CA LEU A 88 -8.06 10.90 10.99
C LEU A 88 -8.38 12.11 11.89
N PRO A 89 -8.32 11.98 13.22
CA PRO A 89 -8.39 13.13 14.12
C PRO A 89 -7.11 13.96 13.99
N LYS A 90 -7.19 15.25 14.31
CA LYS A 90 -6.07 16.20 14.14
C LYS A 90 -4.85 15.81 14.96
N ASP A 91 -5.06 15.22 16.14
CA ASP A 91 -4.01 14.77 17.04
C ASP A 91 -3.18 13.59 16.47
N GLN A 92 -3.73 12.89 15.48
CA GLN A 92 -3.06 11.78 14.79
C GLN A 92 -2.33 12.25 13.51
N LEU A 93 -2.35 13.54 13.17
CA LEU A 93 -1.72 14.04 11.94
C LEU A 93 -0.19 14.18 12.07
N THR A 94 0.46 13.04 12.27
CA THR A 94 1.90 12.96 12.48
C THR A 94 2.54 12.05 11.44
N PRO A 95 3.84 12.24 11.12
CA PRO A 95 4.56 11.36 10.21
C PRO A 95 4.64 9.91 10.70
N ALA A 96 4.42 9.65 12.00
CA ALA A 96 4.36 8.29 12.55
C ALA A 96 3.23 7.44 11.94
N VAL A 97 2.20 8.07 11.39
CA VAL A 97 1.12 7.38 10.66
C VAL A 97 1.65 6.65 9.42
N GLY A 98 2.60 7.24 8.69
CA GLY A 98 3.23 6.57 7.54
C GLY A 98 4.07 5.36 7.96
N ALA A 99 4.80 5.46 9.07
CA ALA A 99 5.57 4.33 9.61
C ALA A 99 4.64 3.19 10.07
N ALA A 100 3.54 3.51 10.75
CA ALA A 100 2.53 2.52 11.13
C ALA A 100 1.89 1.84 9.91
N TRP A 101 1.61 2.62 8.85
CA TRP A 101 1.13 2.09 7.58
C TRP A 101 2.11 1.09 6.96
N LYS A 102 3.39 1.44 6.92
CA LYS A 102 4.45 0.55 6.40
C LYS A 102 4.45 -0.79 7.11
N THR A 103 4.44 -0.79 8.45
CA THR A 103 4.43 -2.01 9.25
C THR A 103 3.22 -2.90 8.95
N GLN A 104 2.04 -2.30 8.72
CA GLN A 104 0.85 -3.08 8.33
C GLN A 104 0.96 -3.62 6.91
N CYS A 105 1.53 -2.86 5.98
CA CYS A 105 1.71 -3.29 4.60
C CYS A 105 2.71 -4.45 4.47
N GLU A 106 3.81 -4.40 5.21
CA GLU A 106 4.84 -5.45 5.22
C GLU A 106 4.38 -6.75 5.92
N ALA A 107 3.30 -6.68 6.70
CA ALA A 107 2.73 -7.85 7.40
C ALA A 107 1.77 -8.69 6.52
N GLN A 108 1.50 -8.27 5.28
CA GLN A 108 0.52 -8.86 4.37
C GLN A 108 1.13 -9.86 3.39
#